data_AF-A0AAP3A4S1-F1
#
_entry.id   AF-A0AAP3A4S1-F1
#
_cell.length_a   1.000
_cell.length_b   1.000
_cell.length_c   1.000
_cell.angle_alpha   90.00
_cell.angle_beta   90.00
_cell.angle_gamma   90.00
#
_symmetry.space_group_name_H-M   'P 1'
#
loop_
_entity.id
_entity.type
_entity.pdbx_description
1 polymer ?
#
loop_
_entity_poly.entity_id
_entity_poly.type
_entity_poly.pdbx_seq_one_letter_code
_entity_poly.pdbx_strand_id
1 'polypeptide(L)'
;LLTKMPTLHLNIEEKVMTPLLQDLLAGSVDVVVGRIGGRALQLPLNYQVLYTEPVCFVARPEHPLAKYATLSWNDLANWRWIVW
;
A
#
# COMPACT_ATOMS: atom_id res chain seq x y z
N LEU A 1 9.26 18.69 -6.51
CA LEU A 1 8.25 19.30 -5.61
C LEU A 1 8.93 20.26 -4.64
N LEU A 2 9.91 19.81 -3.86
CA LEU A 2 10.74 20.67 -2.99
C LEU A 2 11.46 21.80 -3.75
N THR A 3 11.91 21.55 -4.99
CA THR A 3 12.45 22.59 -5.87
C THR A 3 11.40 23.62 -6.34
N LYS A 4 10.11 23.25 -6.35
CA LYS A 4 9.00 24.14 -6.73
C LYS A 4 8.36 24.84 -5.52
N MET A 5 8.52 24.28 -4.33
CA MET A 5 8.00 24.80 -3.06
C MET A 5 9.08 24.68 -1.98
N PRO A 6 10.10 25.55 -2.01
CA PRO A 6 11.27 25.44 -1.15
C PRO A 6 10.98 25.69 0.33
N THR A 7 9.86 26.37 0.64
CA THR A 7 9.40 26.63 2.01
C THR A 7 8.45 25.56 2.54
N LEU A 8 8.16 24.52 1.76
CA LEU A 8 7.30 23.43 2.20
C LEU A 8 8.07 22.54 3.19
N HIS A 9 7.54 22.44 4.40
CA HIS A 9 7.99 21.48 5.40
C HIS A 9 7.04 20.28 5.40
N LEU A 10 7.60 19.07 5.36
CA LEU A 10 6.84 17.83 5.44
C LEU A 10 7.30 17.07 6.69
N ASN A 11 6.36 16.74 7.56
CA ASN A 11 6.55 15.73 8.59
C ASN A 11 5.99 14.40 8.06
N ILE A 12 6.79 13.34 8.12
CA ILE A 12 6.41 12.02 7.62
C ILE A 12 6.40 11.05 8.79
N GLU A 13 5.24 10.43 9.02
CA GLU A 13 5.06 9.40 10.05
C GLU A 13 4.67 8.07 9.41
N GLU A 14 5.27 6.98 9.88
CA GLU A 14 4.94 5.62 9.45
C GLU A 14 4.29 4.86 10.61
N LYS A 15 3.05 4.40 10.38
CA LYS A 15 2.27 3.59 11.33
C LYS A 15 1.36 2.64 10.54
N VAL A 16 0.77 1.66 11.24
CA VAL A 16 -0.29 0.84 10.64
C VAL A 16 -1.55 1.67 10.37
N MET A 17 -2.43 1.21 9.47
CA MET A 17 -3.56 2.00 8.96
C MET A 17 -4.51 2.50 10.05
N THR A 18 -4.88 1.66 11.02
CA THR A 18 -5.90 2.02 12.02
C THR A 18 -5.49 3.23 12.88
N PRO A 19 -4.30 3.26 13.51
CA PRO A 19 -3.81 4.47 14.18
C PRO A 19 -3.70 5.69 13.25
N LEU A 20 -3.24 5.54 12.01
CA LEU A 20 -3.17 6.68 11.07
C LEU A 20 -4.54 7.32 10.82
N LEU A 21 -5.58 6.51 10.66
CA LEU A 21 -6.94 7.01 10.47
C LEU A 21 -7.48 7.69 11.74
N GLN A 22 -7.09 7.20 12.92
CA GLN A 22 -7.44 7.84 14.19
C GLN A 22 -6.72 9.20 14.33
N ASP A 23 -5.43 9.27 14.01
CA ASP A 23 -4.65 10.50 14.02
C ASP A 23 -5.21 11.53 13.03
N LEU A 24 -5.66 11.08 11.85
CA LEU A 24 -6.32 11.93 10.86
C LEU A 24 -7.65 12.48 11.36
N LEU A 25 -8.49 11.64 11.99
CA LEU A 25 -9.74 12.08 12.60
C LEU A 25 -9.53 13.05 13.77
N ALA A 26 -8.44 12.87 14.51
CA ALA A 26 -8.04 13.76 15.59
C ALA A 26 -7.34 15.04 15.11
N GLY A 27 -7.02 15.17 13.82
CA GLY A 27 -6.27 16.30 13.26
C GLY A 27 -4.79 16.34 13.66
N SER A 28 -4.23 15.21 14.12
CA SER A 28 -2.80 15.09 14.42
C SER A 28 -1.95 14.91 13.16
N VAL A 29 -2.55 14.44 12.07
CA VAL A 29 -1.98 14.45 10.72
C VAL A 29 -3.00 15.02 9.74
N ASP A 30 -2.53 15.72 8.71
CA ASP A 30 -3.40 16.36 7.72
C ASP A 30 -3.82 15.40 6.59
N VAL A 31 -2.94 14.44 6.26
CA VAL A 31 -3.11 13.54 5.13
C VAL A 31 -2.57 12.16 5.49
N VAL A 32 -3.32 11.12 5.12
CA VAL A 32 -2.87 9.72 5.17
C VAL A 32 -2.80 9.19 3.74
N VAL A 33 -1.66 8.59 3.39
CA VAL A 33 -1.48 7.88 2.13
C VAL A 33 -1.31 6.40 2.42
N GLY A 34 -2.14 5.57 1.81
CA GLY A 34 -2.05 4.13 2.00
C GLY A 34 -3.16 3.38 1.26
N ARG A 35 -3.21 2.07 1.51
CA ARG A 35 -4.19 1.20 0.88
C ARG A 35 -5.57 1.39 1.50
N ILE A 36 -6.51 1.89 0.72
CA ILE A 36 -7.91 2.09 1.16
C ILE A 36 -8.73 0.83 0.93
N GLY A 37 -9.51 0.42 1.94
CA GLY A 37 -10.46 -0.69 1.84
C GLY A 37 -11.11 -1.04 3.18
N GLY A 38 -12.17 -1.85 3.13
CA GLY A 38 -12.84 -2.38 4.32
C GLY A 38 -13.42 -1.31 5.24
N ARG A 39 -13.18 -1.44 6.55
CA ARG A 39 -13.73 -0.53 7.59
C ARG A 39 -13.27 0.92 7.45
N ALA A 40 -12.13 1.18 6.78
CA ALA A 40 -11.68 2.54 6.54
C ALA A 40 -12.76 3.37 5.84
N LEU A 41 -13.40 2.81 4.80
CA LEU A 41 -14.44 3.49 4.01
C LEU A 41 -15.73 3.84 4.78
N GLN A 42 -15.86 3.40 6.04
CA GLN A 42 -16.99 3.75 6.90
C GLN A 42 -16.76 5.02 7.72
N LEU A 43 -15.52 5.55 7.75
CA LEU A 43 -15.20 6.78 8.46
C LEU A 43 -15.60 8.00 7.62
N PRO A 44 -16.03 9.10 8.26
CA PRO A 44 -16.44 10.34 7.59
C PRO A 44 -15.23 11.15 7.09
N LEU A 45 -14.42 10.55 6.23
CA LEU A 45 -13.22 11.14 5.65
C LEU A 45 -13.39 11.31 4.14
N ASN A 46 -12.60 12.22 3.57
CA ASN A 46 -12.49 12.37 2.14
C ASN A 46 -11.44 11.38 1.59
N TYR A 47 -11.82 10.64 0.54
CA TYR A 47 -10.95 9.65 -0.09
C TYR A 47 -10.69 10.01 -1.54
N GLN A 48 -9.44 9.88 -1.96
CA GLN A 48 -9.05 10.01 -3.35
C GLN A 48 -8.18 8.81 -3.75
N VAL A 49 -8.60 8.10 -4.79
CA VAL A 49 -7.80 7.03 -5.38
C VAL A 49 -6.68 7.66 -6.18
N LEU A 50 -5.43 7.39 -5.81
CA LEU A 50 -4.25 7.87 -6.54
C LEU A 50 -3.89 6.92 -7.68
N TYR A 51 -3.89 5.61 -7.42
CA TYR A 51 -3.65 4.56 -8.40
C TYR A 51 -4.09 3.19 -7.88
N THR A 52 -4.14 2.20 -8.77
CA THR A 52 -4.29 0.78 -8.41
C THR A 52 -2.92 0.12 -8.49
N GLU A 53 -2.42 -0.36 -7.36
CA GLU A 53 -1.12 -1.02 -7.30
C GLU A 53 -1.20 -2.46 -7.85
N PRO A 54 -0.41 -2.82 -8.88
CA PRO A 54 -0.36 -4.19 -9.35
C PRO A 54 0.33 -5.09 -8.31
N VAL A 55 -0.17 -6.32 -8.19
CA VAL A 55 0.49 -7.35 -7.36
C VAL A 55 1.54 -8.06 -8.20
N CYS A 56 2.77 -8.11 -7.71
CA CYS A 56 3.82 -8.95 -8.28
C CYS A 56 4.20 -10.06 -7.28
N PHE A 57 4.53 -11.22 -7.82
CA PHE A 57 5.05 -12.33 -7.02
C PHE A 57 6.57 -12.32 -7.11
N VAL A 58 7.23 -12.45 -5.96
CA VAL A 58 8.68 -12.49 -5.87
C VAL A 58 9.08 -13.83 -5.27
N ALA A 59 10.08 -14.47 -5.88
CA ALA A 59 10.67 -15.71 -5.42
C ALA A 59 12.19 -15.66 -5.62
N ARG A 60 12.90 -16.67 -5.10
CA ARG A 60 14.34 -16.84 -5.41
C ARG A 60 14.57 -17.00 -6.93
N PRO A 61 15.73 -16.61 -7.48
CA PRO A 61 16.00 -16.69 -8.92
C PRO A 61 15.82 -18.08 -9.53
N GLU A 62 16.10 -19.14 -8.78
CA GLU A 62 16.02 -20.54 -9.23
C GLU A 62 14.64 -21.18 -9.03
N HIS A 63 13.63 -20.39 -8.67
CA HIS A 63 12.27 -20.90 -8.49
C HIS A 63 11.74 -21.47 -9.82
N PRO A 64 11.11 -22.67 -9.85
CA PRO A 64 10.65 -23.26 -11.10
C PRO A 64 9.73 -22.35 -11.92
N LEU A 65 8.90 -21.55 -11.24
CA LEU A 65 8.00 -20.59 -11.88
C LEU A 65 8.72 -19.37 -12.51
N ALA A 66 9.97 -19.08 -12.16
CA ALA A 66 10.72 -17.96 -12.74
C ALA A 66 11.05 -18.15 -14.23
N LYS A 67 10.88 -19.37 -14.77
CA LYS A 67 11.08 -19.70 -16.18
C LYS A 67 9.90 -19.31 -17.08
N TYR A 68 8.75 -19.00 -16.48
CA TYR A 68 7.53 -18.69 -17.23
C TYR A 68 7.37 -17.18 -17.37
N ALA A 69 7.02 -16.71 -18.56
CA ALA A 69 6.77 -15.30 -18.84
C ALA A 69 5.45 -14.79 -18.23
N THR A 70 4.48 -15.68 -18.04
CA THR A 70 3.17 -15.40 -17.46
C THR A 70 2.77 -16.54 -16.54
N LEU A 71 2.11 -16.22 -15.42
CA LEU A 71 1.65 -17.19 -14.43
C LEU A 71 0.15 -17.07 -14.22
N SER A 72 -0.52 -18.19 -14.04
CA SER A 72 -1.90 -18.27 -13.57
C SER A 72 -1.95 -18.51 -12.06
N TRP A 73 -3.12 -18.29 -11.45
CA TRP A 73 -3.33 -18.63 -10.04
C TRP A 73 -3.13 -20.12 -9.75
N ASN A 74 -3.43 -21.01 -10.70
CA ASN A 74 -3.26 -22.46 -10.52
C ASN A 74 -1.78 -22.85 -10.44
N ASP A 75 -0.90 -22.14 -11.14
CA ASP A 75 0.55 -22.35 -11.06
C ASP A 75 1.10 -21.98 -9.68
N LEU A 76 0.53 -20.93 -9.07
CA LEU A 76 0.91 -20.39 -7.75
C LEU A 76 0.32 -21.19 -6.58
N ALA A 77 -0.88 -21.78 -6.76
CA ALA A 77 -1.64 -22.44 -5.70
C ALA A 77 -0.91 -23.62 -5.04
N ASN A 78 -0.01 -24.28 -5.78
CA ASN A 78 0.74 -25.45 -5.30
C ASN A 78 1.99 -25.09 -4.47
N TRP A 79 2.34 -23.81 -4.37
CA TRP A 79 3.52 -23.36 -3.62
C TRP A 79 3.12 -22.84 -2.24
N ARG A 80 4.08 -22.79 -1.30
CA ARG A 80 3.85 -22.18 0.02
C ARG A 80 4.04 -20.68 -0.06
N TRP A 81 3.07 -19.93 0.48
CA TRP A 81 3.06 -18.47 0.43
C TRP A 81 3.59 -17.91 1.74
N ILE A 82 4.35 -16.83 1.63
CA ILE A 82 4.75 -16.00 2.76
C ILE A 82 3.91 -14.73 2.64
N VAL A 83 2.98 -14.56 3.57
CA VAL A 83 2.09 -13.40 3.66
C VAL A 83 2.20 -12.84 5.08
N TRP A 84 2.11 -11.52 5.19
CA TRP A 84 2.11 -10.79 6.46
C TRP A 84 0.68 -10.47 6.91
#